data_AF-A0A1G7PJP3-F1
#
_entry.id   AF-A0A1G7PJP3-F1
#
_cell.length_a   1.000
_cell.length_b   1.000
_cell.length_c   1.000
_cell.angle_alpha   90.00
_cell.angle_beta   90.00
_cell.angle_gamma   90.00
#
_symmetry.space_group_name_H-M   'P 1'
#
loop_
_entity.id
_entity.type
_entity.pdbx_description
1 polymer ?
#
loop_
_entity_poly.entity_id
_entity_poly.type
_entity_poly.pdbx_seq_one_letter_code
_entity_poly.pdbx_strand_id
1 'polypeptide(L)' 'MAVMVGQKAPDFRLPTTKNLETLDHVAQLSDYRGKWLVLFFYPLDFTFV' A
#
# COMPACT_ATOMS: atom_id res chain seq x y z
N MET A 1 13.80 11.10 -1.46
CA MET A 1 14.60 9.98 -1.99
C MET A 1 13.76 9.25 -3.01
N ALA A 2 14.28 8.99 -4.22
CA ALA A 2 13.55 8.24 -5.24
C ALA A 2 13.55 6.74 -4.91
N VAL A 3 12.49 6.03 -5.32
CA VAL A 3 12.45 4.56 -5.25
C VAL A 3 13.45 4.00 -6.26
N MET A 4 14.27 3.04 -5.85
CA MET A 4 15.31 2.46 -6.70
C MET A 4 15.16 0.94 -6.73
N VAL A 5 15.22 0.36 -7.93
CA VAL A 5 15.13 -1.10 -8.12
C VAL A 5 16.31 -1.79 -7.43
N GLY A 6 16.05 -2.94 -6.81
CA GLY A 6 17.06 -3.74 -6.09
C GLY A 6 17.38 -3.24 -4.69
N GLN A 7 16.93 -2.04 -4.31
CA GLN A 7 16.97 -1.56 -2.93
C GLN A 7 15.77 -2.06 -2.15
N LYS A 8 15.86 -2.04 -0.82
CA LYS A 8 14.70 -2.33 0.05
C LYS A 8 13.59 -1.33 -0.23
N ALA A 9 12.36 -1.82 -0.42
CA ALA A 9 11.20 -0.97 -0.60
C ALA A 9 11.03 -0.01 0.59
N PRO A 10 10.68 1.27 0.36
CA PRO A 10 10.39 2.21 1.44
C PRO A 10 9.27 1.70 2.33
N ASP A 11 9.40 1.91 3.63
CA ASP A 11 8.34 1.55 4.56
C ASP A 11 7.11 2.44 4.36
N PHE A 12 5.94 1.90 4.68
CA PHE A 12 4.68 2.64 4.63
C PHE A 12 3.80 2.24 5.81
N ARG A 13 2.93 3.18 6.17
CA ARG A 13 1.88 2.97 7.17
C ARG A 13 0.65 3.74 6.71
N LEU A 14 -0.30 3.05 6.08
CA LEU A 14 -1.42 3.67 5.37
C LEU A 14 -2.76 3.14 5.87
N PRO A 15 -3.78 4.00 6.05
CA PRO A 15 -5.12 3.56 6.34
C PRO A 15 -5.67 2.72 5.17
N THR A 16 -6.54 1.76 5.47
CA THR A 16 -7.13 0.91 4.44
C THR A 16 -8.63 0.76 4.61
N THR A 17 -9.29 0.37 3.52
CA THR A 17 -10.72 0.04 3.48
C THR A 17 -11.00 -1.42 3.84
N LYS A 18 -10.06 -2.12 4.51
CA LYS A 18 -10.20 -3.54 4.86
C LYS A 18 -11.32 -3.79 5.87
N ASN A 19 -11.53 -2.85 6.79
CA ASN A 19 -12.71 -2.81 7.65
C ASN A 19 -13.52 -1.57 7.29
N LEU A 20 -14.61 -1.75 6.54
CA LEU A 20 -15.47 -0.65 6.08
C LEU A 20 -16.32 -0.05 7.19
N GLU A 21 -16.53 -0.76 8.30
CA GLU A 21 -17.35 -0.27 9.42
C GLU A 21 -16.59 0.75 10.27
N THR A 22 -15.32 0.47 10.57
CA THR A 22 -14.51 1.28 11.49
C THR A 22 -13.44 2.11 10.79
N LEU A 23 -12.97 1.68 9.60
CA LEU A 23 -11.86 2.31 8.85
C LEU A 23 -10.58 2.54 9.68
N ASP A 24 -10.40 1.77 10.75
CA ASP A 24 -9.29 1.88 11.70
C ASP A 24 -8.09 1.00 11.32
N HIS A 25 -8.26 0.11 10.36
CA HIS A 25 -7.20 -0.78 9.92
C HIS A 25 -6.11 0.01 9.18
N VAL A 26 -4.87 -0.16 9.64
CA VAL A 26 -3.66 0.42 9.04
C VAL A 26 -2.78 -0.71 8.54
N ALA A 27 -2.44 -0.68 7.24
CA ALA A 27 -1.48 -1.62 6.65
C ALA A 27 -0.06 -1.05 6.70
N GLN A 28 0.89 -1.93 6.99
CA GLN A 28 2.32 -1.66 6.99
C GLN A 28 3.06 -2.62 6.05
N LEU A 29 4.22 -2.20 5.53
CA LEU A 29 5.02 -3.06 4.65
C LEU A 29 5.40 -4.40 5.34
N SER A 30 5.63 -4.36 6.65
CA SER A 30 5.96 -5.55 7.46
C SER A 30 4.89 -6.62 7.45
N ASP A 31 3.62 -6.25 7.26
CA ASP A 31 2.48 -7.17 7.32
C ASP A 31 2.50 -8.19 6.17
N TYR A 32 3.25 -7.88 5.11
CA TYR A 32 3.35 -8.68 3.88
C TYR A 32 4.65 -9.49 3.79
N ARG A 33 5.49 -9.52 4.84
CA ARG A 33 6.75 -10.28 4.82
C ARG A 33 6.51 -11.77 4.57
N GLY A 34 7.44 -12.40 3.84
CA GLY A 34 7.37 -13.82 3.47
C GLY A 34 6.49 -14.12 2.26
N LYS A 35 5.94 -13.09 1.60
CA LYS A 35 5.15 -13.20 0.37
C LYS A 35 5.63 -12.17 -0.66
N TRP A 36 5.38 -12.43 -1.94
CA TRP A 36 5.48 -11.38 -2.95
C TRP A 36 4.37 -10.36 -2.74
N LEU A 37 4.74 -9.08 -2.78
CA LEU A 37 3.82 -7.95 -2.69
C LEU A 37 3.88 -7.15 -3.98
N VAL A 38 2.73 -6.97 -4.64
CA VAL A 38 2.56 -6.06 -5.77
C VAL A 38 1.79 -4.84 -5.25
N LEU A 39 2.42 -3.67 -5.26
CA LEU A 39 1.82 -2.39 -4.89
C LEU A 39 1.70 -1.51 -6.12
N PHE A 40 0.49 -1.05 -6.42
CA PHE A 40 0.21 -0.16 -7.55
C PHE A 40 -0.42 1.13 -7.04
N PHE A 41 -0.16 2.21 -7.78
CA PHE A 41 -0.77 3.52 -7.56
C PHE A 41 -1.68 3.82 -8.74
N TYR A 42 -2.84 4.38 -8.47
CA TYR A 42 -3.79 4.82 -9.49
C TYR A 42 -4.20 6.28 -9.23
N PRO A 43 -4.68 7.03 -10.23
CA PRO A 43 -4.80 8.49 -10.12
C PRO A 43 -5.85 8.94 -9.10
N LEU A 44 -7.08 8.43 -9.22
CA LEU A 44 -8.21 8.79 -8.37
C LEU A 44 -9.37 7.81 -8.58
N ASP A 45 -10.21 7.63 -7.55
CA ASP A 45 -11.48 6.90 -7.68
C ASP A 45 -12.48 7.66 -8.57
N PHE A 46 -13.40 6.94 -9.23
CA PHE A 46 -14.51 7.50 -10.02
C PHE A 46 -14.11 8.43 -11.17
N THR A 47 -12.98 8.16 -11.83
CA THR A 47 -12.59 8.85 -13.07
C THR A 47 -12.99 8.06 -14.32
N PHE A 48 -12.99 8.73 -15.48
CA PHE A 48 -13.13 8.07 -16.78
C PHE A 48 -11.91 7.19 -17.07
N VAL A 49 -12.15 6.07 -17.75
CA VAL A 49 -11.14 5.12 -18.25
C VAL A 49 -11.03 5.21 -19.75
#